data_AF-A0A1C5WX04-F1
#
_entry.id   AF-A0A1C5WX04-F1
#
_cell.length_a   1.000
_cell.length_b   1.000
_cell.length_c   1.000
_cell.angle_alpha   90.00
_cell.angle_beta   90.00
_cell.angle_gamma   90.00
#
_symmetry.space_group_name_H-M   'P 1'
#
loop_
_entity.id
_entity.type
_entity.pdbx_description
1 polymer ?
#
loop_
_entity_poly.entity_id
_entity_poly.type
_entity_poly.pdbx_seq_one_letter_code
_entity_poly.pdbx_strand_id
1 'polypeptide(L)' 'MQDKELVVLLIDQYTNLQRIKKANGDTVNEELDYQIRATAAKLTSIGMNLEELTL' A
#
# COMPACT_ATOMS: atom_id res chain seq x y z
N MET A 1 -3.66 20.80 -5.02
CA MET A 1 -2.30 20.35 -5.40
C MET A 1 -1.76 19.39 -4.35
N GLN A 2 -1.73 19.77 -3.08
CA GLN A 2 -1.24 18.95 -1.96
C GLN A 2 -1.91 17.56 -1.83
N ASP A 3 -3.22 17.46 -2.06
CA ASP A 3 -3.95 16.18 -1.97
C ASP A 3 -3.54 15.20 -3.07
N LYS A 4 -3.22 15.68 -4.28
CA LYS A 4 -2.81 14.82 -5.40
C LYS A 4 -1.41 14.27 -5.18
N GLU A 5 -0.49 15.06 -4.65
CA GLU A 5 0.87 14.61 -4.31
C GLU A 5 0.83 13.57 -3.18
N LEU A 6 -0.05 13.78 -2.18
CA LEU A 6 -0.26 12.81 -1.11
C LEU A 6 -0.82 11.48 -1.62
N VAL A 7 -1.79 11.53 -2.55
CA VAL A 7 -2.34 10.32 -3.19
C VAL A 7 -1.24 9.55 -3.93
N VAL A 8 -0.43 10.24 -4.74
CA VAL A 8 0.69 9.61 -5.47
C VAL A 8 1.67 8.95 -4.50
N LEU A 9 2.05 9.64 -3.43
CA LEU A 9 2.95 9.08 -2.42
C LEU A 9 2.39 7.81 -1.77
N LEU A 10 1.09 7.80 -1.44
CA LEU A 10 0.44 6.63 -0.85
C LEU A 10 0.35 5.45 -1.82
N ILE A 11 0.13 5.70 -3.12
CA ILE A 11 0.17 4.68 -4.17
C ILE A 11 1.55 4.06 -4.27
N ASP A 12 2.59 4.89 -4.32
CA ASP A 12 3.98 4.43 -4.41
C ASP A 12 4.36 3.62 -3.17
N GLN A 13 3.96 4.09 -1.98
CA GLN A 13 4.18 3.37 -0.74
C GLN A 13 3.49 2.01 -0.74
N TYR A 14 2.21 1.95 -1.10
CA TYR A 14 1.46 0.69 -1.17
C TYR A 14 2.09 -0.29 -2.16
N THR A 15 2.45 0.18 -3.35
CA THR A 15 3.10 -0.62 -4.39
C THR A 15 4.45 -1.18 -3.91
N ASN A 16 5.25 -0.37 -3.23
CA ASN A 16 6.53 -0.80 -2.68
C ASN A 16 6.36 -1.84 -1.58
N LEU A 17 5.41 -1.65 -0.67
CA LEU A 17 5.12 -2.62 0.39
C LEU A 17 4.69 -3.98 -0.18
N GLN A 18 3.86 -3.99 -1.24
CA GLN A 18 3.48 -5.23 -1.91
C GLN A 18 4.65 -5.93 -2.60
N ARG A 19 5.55 -5.17 -3.24
CA ARG A 19 6.79 -5.73 -3.81
C ARG A 19 7.67 -6.35 -2.73
N ILE A 20 7.82 -5.70 -1.58
CA ILE A 20 8.57 -6.22 -0.44
C ILE A 20 7.90 -7.50 0.09
N LYS A 21 6.56 -7.52 0.23
CA LYS A 21 5.83 -8.71 0.68
C LYS A 21 6.04 -9.89 -0.26
N LYS A 22 5.98 -9.66 -1.57
CA LYS A 22 6.28 -10.66 -2.59
C LYS A 22 7.73 -11.17 -2.50
N ALA A 23 8.69 -10.28 -2.29
CA ALA A 23 10.10 -10.63 -2.14
C ALA A 23 10.42 -11.37 -0.83
N ASN A 24 9.66 -11.11 0.24
CA ASN A 24 9.78 -11.83 1.52
C ASN A 24 9.36 -13.31 1.44
N GLY A 25 8.62 -13.70 0.39
CA GLY A 25 8.11 -15.06 0.22
C GLY A 25 7.28 -15.48 1.43
N ASP A 26 7.60 -16.65 1.99
CA ASP A 26 6.89 -17.23 3.13
C ASP A 26 7.36 -16.68 4.49
N THR A 27 8.27 -15.69 4.50
CA THR A 27 8.73 -15.07 5.75
C THR A 27 7.61 -14.27 6.39
N VAL A 28 7.21 -14.69 7.59
CA VAL A 28 6.22 -13.96 8.39
C VAL A 28 6.82 -12.62 8.84
N ASN A 29 6.11 -11.54 8.52
CA ASN A 29 6.47 -10.19 8.95
C ASN A 29 5.19 -9.42 9.25
N GLU A 30 4.77 -9.45 10.51
CA GLU A 30 3.52 -8.86 10.98
C GLU A 30 3.48 -7.34 10.80
N GLU A 31 4.63 -6.68 10.94
CA GLU A 31 4.75 -5.23 10.74
C GLU A 31 4.53 -4.86 9.27
N LEU A 32 5.13 -5.61 8.34
CA LEU A 32 4.89 -5.41 6.91
C LEU A 32 3.41 -5.61 6.56
N ASP A 33 2.78 -6.64 7.11
CA ASP A 33 1.35 -6.90 6.91
C ASP A 33 0.47 -5.79 7.50
N TYR A 34 0.84 -5.27 8.66
CA TYR A 34 0.17 -4.12 9.26
C TYR A 34 0.30 -2.86 8.40
N GLN A 35 1.51 -2.54 7.90
CA GLN A 35 1.74 -1.38 7.05
C GLN A 35 0.96 -1.45 5.74
N ILE A 36 0.87 -2.64 5.13
CA ILE A 36 0.04 -2.87 3.94
C ILE A 36 -1.43 -2.59 4.26
N ARG A 37 -1.98 -3.16 5.34
CA ARG A 37 -3.38 -2.92 5.77
C ARG A 37 -3.66 -1.45 6.06
N ALA A 38 -2.76 -0.79 6.78
CA ALA A 38 -2.92 0.61 7.16
C ALA A 38 -2.89 1.53 5.93
N THR A 39 -1.99 1.27 4.97
CA THR A 39 -1.88 2.07 3.74
C THR A 39 -3.07 1.83 2.82
N ALA A 40 -3.52 0.58 2.69
CA ALA A 40 -4.75 0.21 1.99
C ALA A 40 -5.99 0.95 2.54
N ALA A 41 -6.15 0.99 3.86
CA ALA A 41 -7.25 1.70 4.51
C ALA A 41 -7.22 3.21 4.21
N LYS A 42 -6.04 3.83 4.25
CA LYS A 42 -5.87 5.25 3.89
C LYS A 42 -6.26 5.52 2.43
N LEU A 43 -5.77 4.72 1.50
CA LEU A 43 -6.11 4.82 0.07
C LEU A 43 -7.63 4.65 -0.16
N THR A 44 -8.26 3.71 0.52
CA THR A 44 -9.72 3.51 0.45
C THR A 44 -10.47 4.73 1.01
N SER A 45 -10.00 5.29 2.12
CA SER A 45 -10.63 6.46 2.76
C SER A 45 -10.62 7.72 1.89
N ILE A 46 -9.67 7.82 0.94
CA ILE A 46 -9.58 8.93 -0.03
C ILE A 46 -10.24 8.60 -1.38
N GLY A 47 -10.96 7.47 -1.46
CA GLY A 47 -11.78 7.10 -2.62
C GLY A 47 -11.08 6.29 -3.71
N MET A 48 -9.90 5.71 -3.41
CA MET A 48 -9.17 4.87 -4.37
C MET A 48 -9.65 3.42 -4.38
N ASN A 49 -9.71 2.81 -5.56
CA ASN A 49 -9.92 1.36 -5.69
C ASN A 49 -8.58 0.61 -5.61
N LEU A 50 -8.45 -0.31 -4.65
CA LEU A 50 -7.22 -1.08 -4.42
C LEU A 50 -7.06 -2.26 -5.39
N GLU A 51 -8.13 -2.74 -6.00
CA GLU A 51 -8.07 -3.88 -6.94
C GLU A 51 -7.14 -3.59 -8.12
N GLU A 52 -7.07 -2.34 -8.57
CA GLU A 52 -6.19 -1.89 -9.65
C GLU A 52 -4.71 -1.80 -9.24
N LEU A 53 -4.42 -1.82 -7.94
CA LEU A 53 -3.08 -1.63 -7.38
C LEU A 53 -2.49 -2.92 -6.78
N THR A 54 -3.29 -3.98 -6.69
CA THR A 54 -2.87 -5.27 -6.10
C THR A 54 -2.02 -6.06 -7.11
N LEU A 55 -0.98 -6.75 -6.61
CA LEU A 55 0.07 -7.41 -7.42
C LEU A 55 -0.07 -8.94 -7.45
#